data_AF-I4HVF2-F1
#
_entry.id   AF-I4HVF2-F1
#
_cell.length_a   1.000
_cell.length_b   1.000
_cell.length_c   1.000
_cell.angle_alpha   90.00
_cell.angle_beta   90.00
_cell.angle_gamma   90.00
#
_symmetry.space_group_name_H-M   'P 1'
#
loop_
_entity.id
_entity.type
_entity.pdbx_description
1 polymer ?
#
loop_
_entity_poly.entity_id
_entity_poly.type
_entity_poly.pdbx_seq_one_letter_code
_entity_poly.pdbx_strand_id
1 'polypeptide(L)' 'MLLDFNGESDYVHLIIDDKPDIALSKLIANLKTVSSPIN' A
#
# COMPACT_ATOMS: atom_id res chain seq x y z
N MET A 1 -5.89 -2.91 -9.06
CA MET A 1 -4.80 -3.75 -9.60
C MET A 1 -3.47 -3.17 -9.19
N LEU A 2 -2.51 -4.00 -8.79
CA LEU A 2 -1.12 -3.59 -8.55
C LEU A 2 -0.41 -3.39 -9.90
N LEU A 3 0.13 -2.19 -10.13
CA LEU A 3 0.82 -1.85 -11.38
C LEU A 3 2.35 -1.88 -11.22
N ASP A 4 2.88 -1.36 -10.11
CA ASP A 4 4.31 -1.32 -9.83
C ASP A 4 4.60 -1.33 -8.32
N PHE A 5 5.69 -1.97 -7.91
CA PHE A 5 6.15 -2.04 -6.52
C PHE A 5 7.68 -2.02 -6.47
N ASN A 6 8.24 -0.96 -5.90
CA ASN A 6 9.67 -0.77 -5.70
C ASN A 6 9.98 -0.48 -4.23
N GLY A 7 11.13 -0.93 -3.75
CA GLY A 7 11.54 -0.78 -2.36
C GLY A 7 12.93 -0.19 -2.25
N GLU A 8 13.09 0.73 -1.30
CA GLU A 8 14.36 1.25 -0.82
C GLU A 8 14.65 0.68 0.58
N SER A 9 15.80 1.02 1.16
CA SER A 9 16.19 0.46 2.47
C SER A 9 15.21 0.77 3.61
N ASP A 10 14.42 1.84 3.49
CA ASP A 10 13.59 2.40 4.55
C ASP A 10 12.16 2.77 4.10
N TYR A 11 11.84 2.68 2.82
CA TYR A 11 10.50 2.95 2.30
C TYR A 11 10.17 2.15 1.04
N VAL A 12 8.90 2.18 0.61
CA VAL A 12 8.43 1.55 -0.62
C VAL A 12 7.62 2.52 -1.46
N HIS A 13 7.71 2.37 -2.78
CA HIS A 13 6.87 3.02 -3.77
C HIS A 13 5.88 2.00 -4.35
N LEU A 14 4.62 2.40 -4.45
CA LEU A 14 3.53 1.55 -4.88
C LEU A 14 2.65 2.31 -5.87
N ILE A 15 2.54 1.81 -7.10
CA ILE A 15 1.61 2.32 -8.10
C ILE A 15 0.46 1.32 -8.24
N ILE A 16 -0.75 1.80 -8.05
CA ILE A 16 -1.98 1.01 -8.09
C ILE A 16 -3.03 1.74 -8.91
N ASP A 17 -3.84 0.95 -9.62
CA ASP A 17 -5.06 1.42 -10.26
C ASP A 17 -6.24 0.87 -9.47
N ASP A 18 -7.08 1.72 -8.91
CA ASP A 18 -8.21 1.30 -8.09
C ASP A 18 -9.43 2.17 -8.31
N LYS A 19 -10.61 1.67 -7.92
CA LYS A 19 -11.85 2.40 -8.11
C LYS A 19 -11.87 3.69 -7.25
N PRO A 20 -12.41 4.79 -7.78
CA PRO A 20 -12.39 6.08 -7.10
C PRO A 20 -13.29 6.16 -5.86
N ASP A 21 -14.17 5.18 -5.63
CA ASP A 21 -15.04 5.08 -4.45
C ASP A 21 -14.32 4.53 -3.21
N ILE A 22 -13.08 4.06 -3.36
CA ILE A 22 -12.28 3.57 -2.24
C ILE A 22 -11.60 4.74 -1.52
N ALA A 23 -11.85 4.82 -0.21
CA ALA A 23 -11.17 5.78 0.64
C ALA A 23 -9.66 5.46 0.73
N LEU A 24 -8.83 6.32 0.14
CA LEU A 24 -7.37 6.16 0.11
C LEU A 24 -6.75 5.97 1.50
N SER A 25 -7.27 6.67 2.52
CA SER A 25 -6.80 6.54 3.90
C SER A 25 -6.99 5.14 4.48
N LYS A 26 -8.11 4.48 4.15
CA LYS A 26 -8.41 3.11 4.59
C LYS A 26 -7.48 2.11 3.93
N LEU A 27 -7.18 2.30 2.63
CA LEU A 27 -6.22 1.48 1.90
C LEU A 27 -4.82 1.59 2.50
N ILE A 28 -4.33 2.82 2.73
CA ILE A 28 -3.02 3.07 3.35
C ILE A 28 -2.93 2.47 4.76
N ALA A 29 -3.98 2.62 5.58
CA ALA A 29 -4.02 2.06 6.92
C ALA A 29 -3.92 0.53 6.89
N ASN A 30 -4.73 -0.12 6.04
CA ASN A 30 -4.70 -1.58 5.90
C ASN A 30 -3.33 -2.08 5.44
N LEU A 31 -2.73 -1.46 4.43
CA LEU A 31 -1.40 -1.84 3.94
C LEU A 31 -0.37 -1.81 5.07
N LYS A 32 -0.29 -0.71 5.83
CA LYS A 32 0.65 -0.58 6.95
C LYS A 32 0.41 -1.60 8.06
N THR A 33 -0.85 -1.93 8.35
CA THR A 33 -1.19 -2.91 9.37
C THR A 33 -0.79 -4.32 8.95
N VAL A 34 -1.16 -4.76 7.75
CA VAL A 34 -0.89 -6.14 7.31
C VAL A 34 0.56 -6.36 6.88
N SER A 35 1.28 -5.30 6.50
CA SER A 35 2.70 -5.37 6.15
C SER A 35 3.64 -5.25 7.34
N SER A 36 3.13 -4.87 8.52
CA SER A 36 3.94 -4.80 9.73
C SER A 36 4.21 -6.22 10.23
N PRO A 37 5.47 -6.62 10.50
CA PRO A 37 5.81 -7.96 10.98
C PRO A 37 5.32 -8.29 12.40
N ILE A 38 4.33 -7.57 12.97
CA ILE A 38 3.81 -7.86 14.30
C ILE A 38 2.94 -9.13 14.24
N ASN A 39 3.65 -10.26 14.25
CA ASN A 39 3.45 -11.41 15.12
C ASN A 39 4.71 -11.56 15.97
#